data_AF-A0A9D5L2J1-F1
#
_entry.id   AF-A0A9D5L2J1-F1
#
_cell.length_a   1.000
_cell.length_b   1.000
_cell.length_c   1.000
_cell.angle_alpha   90.00
_cell.angle_beta   90.00
_cell.angle_gamma   90.00
#
_symmetry.space_group_name_H-M   'P 1'
#
loop_
_entity.id
_entity.type
_entity.pdbx_description
1 polymer ?
#
loop_
_entity_poly.entity_id
_entity_poly.type
_entity_poly.pdbx_seq_one_letter_code
_entity_poly.pdbx_strand_id
1 'polypeptide(L)'
;VSVIQMVDFKQVQQIPVGINLHRLKKDKYNKLWVTSRGDYQYRPSRLYVMEKKPGFNQMIVTDTIPVACSNMAFYGDKMFFYATEWNNYTASNTITYGVIDIRTKEVISDNFIKDGTEKDITIPYGIAVHPETGDIFVTDAKNYVSSGTLYCFSQDGYKKWSVRTGDIPAHITFLNK
;
A
#
# COMPACT_ATOMS: atom_id res chain seq x y z
N VAL A 1 7.89 -4.05 -14.60
CA VAL A 1 7.72 -2.57 -14.52
C VAL A 1 8.27 -1.95 -15.78
N SER A 2 7.50 -1.11 -16.47
CA SER A 2 7.92 -0.46 -17.71
C SER A 2 8.54 0.91 -17.43
N VAL A 3 9.65 1.21 -18.10
CA VAL A 3 10.26 2.54 -18.11
C VAL A 3 9.82 3.24 -19.38
N ILE A 4 9.13 4.36 -19.22
CA ILE A 4 8.60 5.17 -20.31
C ILE A 4 9.45 6.45 -20.41
N GLN A 5 9.95 6.77 -21.59
CA GLN A 5 10.61 8.05 -21.83
C GLN A 5 9.58 9.16 -22.06
N MET A 6 9.78 10.33 -21.46
CA MET A 6 8.78 11.41 -21.49
C MET A 6 8.70 12.16 -22.81
N VAL A 7 9.74 12.12 -23.64
CA VAL A 7 9.81 12.89 -24.90
C VAL A 7 8.76 12.45 -25.91
N ASP A 8 8.48 11.15 -26.00
CA ASP A 8 7.55 10.57 -26.97
C ASP A 8 6.69 9.43 -26.39
N PHE A 9 6.70 9.26 -25.07
CA PHE A 9 5.94 8.24 -24.34
C PHE A 9 6.19 6.79 -24.77
N LYS A 10 7.39 6.48 -25.30
CA LYS A 10 7.76 5.10 -25.64
C LYS A 10 8.33 4.33 -24.46
N GLN A 11 8.03 3.03 -24.41
CA GLN A 11 8.70 2.11 -23.51
C GLN A 11 10.13 1.86 -23.97
N VAL A 12 11.10 2.24 -23.15
CA VAL A 12 12.53 2.08 -23.44
C VAL A 12 13.16 0.90 -22.70
N GLN A 13 12.50 0.42 -21.64
CA GLN A 13 12.98 -0.70 -20.86
C GLN A 13 11.82 -1.41 -20.14
N GLN A 14 11.99 -2.72 -19.92
CA GLN A 14 11.22 -3.48 -18.95
C GLN A 14 12.15 -3.97 -17.84
N ILE A 15 11.75 -3.72 -16.59
CA ILE A 15 12.45 -4.20 -15.40
C ILE A 15 11.64 -5.38 -14.84
N PRO A 16 12.21 -6.60 -14.81
CA PRO A 16 11.61 -7.75 -14.13
C PRO A 16 11.49 -7.46 -12.63
N VAL A 17 10.30 -7.68 -12.05
CA VAL A 17 10.06 -7.45 -10.61
C VAL A 17 9.33 -8.64 -10.00
N GLY A 18 8.08 -8.85 -10.39
CA GLY A 18 7.23 -9.93 -9.91
C GLY A 18 6.03 -10.10 -10.81
N ILE A 19 5.17 -11.06 -10.47
CA ILE A 19 3.90 -11.31 -11.16
C ILE A 19 2.80 -10.42 -10.59
N ASN A 20 1.71 -10.24 -11.33
CA ASN A 20 0.46 -9.65 -10.82
C ASN A 20 0.69 -8.35 -10.01
N LEU A 21 1.47 -7.44 -10.60
CA LEU A 21 1.85 -6.18 -9.98
C LEU A 21 0.64 -5.24 -9.88
N HIS A 22 0.49 -4.52 -8.77
CA HIS A 22 -0.71 -3.71 -8.51
C HIS A 22 -0.42 -2.22 -8.26
N ARG A 23 0.48 -1.88 -7.33
CA ARG A 23 0.81 -0.49 -6.98
C ARG A 23 2.30 -0.20 -7.22
N LEU A 24 2.59 1.04 -7.59
CA LEU A 24 3.92 1.63 -7.68
C LEU A 24 3.87 2.99 -6.98
N LYS A 25 4.66 3.19 -5.92
CA LYS A 25 4.72 4.47 -5.21
C LYS A 25 6.17 4.87 -4.93
N LYS A 26 6.45 6.18 -4.98
CA LYS A 26 7.77 6.75 -4.68
C LYS A 26 7.82 7.24 -3.23
N ASP A 27 8.90 6.96 -2.52
CA ASP A 27 9.16 7.53 -1.20
C ASP A 27 10.01 8.82 -1.26
N LYS A 28 10.30 9.42 -0.10
CA LYS A 28 11.12 10.65 0.00
C LYS A 28 12.62 10.43 -0.31
N TYR A 29 13.08 9.18 -0.32
CA TYR A 29 14.45 8.79 -0.69
C TYR A 29 14.56 8.41 -2.17
N ASN A 30 13.51 8.63 -2.96
CA ASN A 30 13.40 8.26 -4.37
C ASN A 30 13.46 6.75 -4.64
N LYS A 31 13.18 5.91 -3.64
CA LYS A 31 12.93 4.49 -3.86
C LYS A 31 11.53 4.31 -4.41
N LEU A 32 11.34 3.31 -5.28
CA LEU A 32 10.02 2.91 -5.75
C LEU A 32 9.60 1.61 -5.05
N TRP A 33 8.41 1.61 -4.50
CA TRP A 33 7.80 0.49 -3.79
C TRP A 33 6.73 -0.12 -4.69
N VAL A 34 6.88 -1.40 -4.99
CA VAL A 34 6.04 -2.15 -5.94
C VAL A 34 5.33 -3.28 -5.22
N THR A 35 4.00 -3.36 -5.34
CA THR A 35 3.26 -4.51 -4.79
C THR A 35 3.01 -5.58 -5.84
N SER A 36 3.14 -6.83 -5.43
CA SER A 36 2.67 -8.02 -6.13
C SER A 36 1.55 -8.66 -5.33
N ARG A 37 0.47 -9.06 -6.00
CA ARG A 37 -0.60 -9.86 -5.40
C ARG A 37 -0.30 -11.37 -5.38
N GLY A 38 0.82 -11.80 -5.96
CA GLY A 38 1.12 -13.21 -6.11
C GLY A 38 0.21 -13.90 -7.13
N ASP A 39 0.06 -15.22 -7.01
CA ASP A 39 -0.80 -16.04 -7.87
C ASP A 39 -2.06 -16.57 -7.17
N TYR A 40 -2.32 -16.13 -5.94
CA TYR A 40 -3.42 -16.59 -5.09
C TYR A 40 -3.36 -18.10 -4.74
N GLN A 41 -2.20 -18.73 -4.93
CA GLN A 41 -1.94 -20.15 -4.71
C GLN A 41 -0.59 -20.34 -4.01
N TYR A 42 0.49 -20.58 -4.77
CA TYR A 42 1.81 -20.95 -4.25
C TYR A 42 2.77 -19.76 -4.12
N ARG A 43 2.59 -18.73 -4.94
CA ARG A 43 3.41 -17.52 -4.91
C ARG A 43 2.67 -16.45 -4.10
N PRO A 44 3.12 -16.17 -2.86
CA PRO A 44 2.45 -15.21 -1.99
C PRO A 44 2.59 -13.78 -2.49
N SER A 45 1.78 -12.88 -1.92
CA SER A 45 1.99 -11.45 -2.10
C SER A 45 3.37 -11.01 -1.57
N ARG A 46 3.98 -10.06 -2.27
CA ARG A 46 5.32 -9.52 -1.96
C ARG A 46 5.38 -8.03 -2.22
N LEU A 47 6.23 -7.36 -1.46
CA LEU A 47 6.58 -5.96 -1.63
C LEU A 47 8.01 -5.86 -2.13
N TYR A 48 8.23 -5.18 -3.25
CA TYR A 48 9.55 -4.99 -3.83
C TYR A 48 9.98 -3.54 -3.68
N VAL A 49 11.29 -3.35 -3.46
CA VAL A 49 11.91 -2.03 -3.45
C VAL A 49 12.81 -1.93 -4.67
N MET A 50 12.67 -0.82 -5.41
CA MET A 50 13.54 -0.48 -6.51
C MET A 50 14.28 0.81 -6.21
N GLU A 51 15.57 0.84 -6.50
CA GLU A 51 16.42 2.00 -6.36
C GLU A 51 17.21 2.25 -7.64
N LYS A 52 17.73 3.47 -7.77
CA LYS A 52 18.59 3.83 -8.90
C LYS A 52 19.93 3.13 -8.73
N LYS A 53 20.39 2.41 -9.75
CA LYS A 53 21.73 1.81 -9.76
C LYS A 53 22.78 2.94 -9.65
N PRO A 54 23.70 2.90 -8.67
CA PRO A 54 24.70 3.95 -8.51
C PRO A 54 25.50 4.19 -9.80
N GLY A 55 25.57 5.45 -10.24
CA GLY A 55 26.27 5.84 -11.47
C GLY A 55 25.49 5.63 -12.78
N PHE A 56 24.29 5.06 -12.76
CA PHE A 56 23.48 4.81 -13.96
C PHE A 56 22.10 5.46 -13.85
N ASN A 57 21.53 5.87 -14.98
CA ASN A 57 20.15 6.37 -15.03
C ASN A 57 19.11 5.25 -15.15
N GLN A 58 19.24 4.20 -14.33
CA GLN A 58 18.43 2.99 -14.40
C GLN A 58 17.98 2.55 -13.01
N MET A 59 16.72 2.13 -12.90
CA MET A 59 16.19 1.50 -11.68
C MET A 59 16.45 -0.01 -11.69
N ILE A 60 16.76 -0.58 -10.53
CA ILE A 60 16.91 -2.02 -10.30
C ILE A 60 16.12 -2.42 -9.06
N VAL A 61 15.65 -3.66 -9.00
CA VAL A 61 15.11 -4.22 -7.76
C VAL A 61 16.27 -4.46 -6.79
N THR A 62 16.19 -3.88 -5.60
CA THR A 62 17.21 -4.02 -4.55
C THR A 62 16.76 -4.96 -3.44
N ASP A 63 15.45 -5.05 -3.20
CA ASP A 63 14.91 -5.82 -2.08
C ASP A 63 13.56 -6.45 -2.42
N THR A 64 13.29 -7.56 -1.75
CA THR A 64 11.98 -8.21 -1.70
C THR A 64 11.62 -8.44 -0.24
N ILE A 65 10.61 -7.74 0.23
CA ILE A 65 10.13 -7.83 1.61
C ILE A 65 9.02 -8.88 1.64
N PRO A 66 9.11 -9.91 2.50
CA PRO A 66 8.17 -11.03 2.54
C PRO A 66 6.84 -10.68 3.22
N VAL A 67 6.27 -9.52 2.90
CA VAL A 67 4.97 -9.05 3.39
C VAL A 67 3.96 -8.98 2.27
N ALA A 68 2.72 -9.38 2.58
CA ALA A 68 1.60 -9.07 1.73
C ALA A 68 1.32 -7.56 1.78
N CYS A 69 1.02 -6.95 0.64
CA CYS A 69 0.74 -5.52 0.57
C CYS A 69 -0.21 -5.22 -0.58
N SER A 70 -1.45 -4.84 -0.28
CA SER A 70 -2.45 -4.48 -1.29
C SER A 70 -2.33 -3.00 -1.68
N ASN A 71 -2.07 -2.13 -0.69
CA ASN A 71 -1.83 -0.71 -0.87
C ASN A 71 -1.02 -0.15 0.31
N MET A 72 -0.43 1.03 0.12
CA MET A 72 0.47 1.66 1.09
C MET A 72 0.38 3.18 1.04
N ALA A 73 0.73 3.86 2.13
CA ALA A 73 0.87 5.32 2.19
C ALA A 73 2.07 5.69 3.08
N PHE A 74 2.69 6.84 2.81
CA PHE A 74 3.92 7.27 3.47
C PHE A 74 3.68 8.49 4.34
N TYR A 75 4.36 8.55 5.48
CA TYR A 75 4.48 9.76 6.29
C TYR A 75 5.78 9.74 7.09
N GLY A 76 6.61 10.78 6.94
CA GLY A 76 7.96 10.80 7.50
C GLY A 76 8.82 9.65 6.99
N ASP A 77 9.34 8.84 7.90
CA ASP A 77 10.11 7.61 7.62
C ASP A 77 9.29 6.32 7.70
N LYS A 78 7.95 6.45 7.77
CA LYS A 78 7.05 5.31 7.92
C LYS A 78 6.25 5.07 6.65
N MET A 79 6.12 3.81 6.28
CA MET A 79 5.14 3.32 5.33
C MET A 79 4.07 2.54 6.08
N PHE A 80 2.83 3.04 6.04
CA PHE A 80 1.65 2.34 6.53
C PHE A 80 1.09 1.51 5.39
N PHE A 81 0.75 0.26 5.65
CA PHE A 81 0.18 -0.62 4.64
C PHE A 81 -0.91 -1.49 5.22
N TYR A 82 -1.76 -1.98 4.33
CA TYR A 82 -2.66 -3.10 4.61
C TYR A 82 -2.54 -4.13 3.49
N ALA A 83 -2.96 -5.35 3.78
CA ALA A 83 -3.17 -6.40 2.81
C ALA A 83 -4.58 -6.97 2.92
N THR A 84 -5.10 -7.40 1.78
CA THR A 84 -6.27 -8.26 1.66
C THR A 84 -5.86 -9.34 0.69
N GLU A 85 -5.33 -10.44 1.23
CA GLU A 85 -4.73 -11.53 0.45
C GLU A 85 -5.74 -12.65 0.26
N TRP A 86 -6.13 -12.87 -1.00
CA TRP A 86 -7.03 -13.95 -1.39
C TRP A 86 -6.28 -15.27 -1.55
N ASN A 87 -6.84 -16.36 -1.04
CA ASN A 87 -6.33 -17.71 -1.23
C ASN A 87 -7.39 -18.60 -1.91
N ASN A 88 -7.02 -19.18 -3.05
CA ASN A 88 -7.94 -20.03 -3.84
C ASN A 88 -8.28 -21.37 -3.16
N TYR A 89 -7.44 -21.88 -2.27
CA TYR A 89 -7.69 -23.15 -1.56
C TYR A 89 -8.68 -22.97 -0.40
N THR A 90 -8.54 -21.88 0.35
CA THR A 90 -9.44 -21.59 1.49
C THR A 90 -10.66 -20.78 1.09
N ALA A 91 -10.68 -20.23 -0.14
CA ALA A 91 -11.69 -19.32 -0.65
C ALA A 91 -11.97 -18.16 0.32
N SER A 92 -10.91 -17.62 0.91
CA SER A 92 -11.00 -16.57 1.94
C SER A 92 -9.92 -15.50 1.77
N ASN A 93 -10.20 -14.33 2.35
CA ASN A 93 -9.22 -13.26 2.48
C ASN A 93 -8.54 -13.30 3.85
N THR A 94 -7.23 -13.08 3.86
CA THR A 94 -6.48 -12.73 5.06
C THR A 94 -6.23 -11.23 5.05
N ILE A 95 -6.67 -10.53 6.10
CA ILE A 95 -6.49 -9.08 6.24
C ILE A 95 -5.38 -8.83 7.27
N THR A 96 -4.40 -8.02 6.87
CA THR A 96 -3.31 -7.59 7.75
C THR A 96 -3.04 -6.10 7.58
N TYR A 97 -2.38 -5.53 8.58
CA TYR A 97 -1.93 -4.15 8.59
C TYR A 97 -0.43 -4.16 8.92
N GLY A 98 0.20 -2.99 8.92
CA GLY A 98 1.55 -2.89 9.44
C GLY A 98 2.23 -1.56 9.12
N VAL A 99 3.44 -1.44 9.65
CA VAL A 99 4.31 -0.28 9.47
C VAL A 99 5.72 -0.76 9.13
N ILE A 100 6.27 -0.19 8.06
CA ILE A 100 7.67 -0.39 7.66
C ILE A 100 8.45 0.93 7.85
N ASP A 101 9.65 0.84 8.40
CA ASP A 101 10.62 1.95 8.33
C ASP A 101 11.27 1.95 6.94
N ILE A 102 11.08 3.01 6.16
CA ILE A 102 11.53 3.06 4.75
C ILE A 102 13.04 3.22 4.60
N ARG A 103 13.75 3.56 5.68
CA ARG A 103 15.21 3.69 5.69
C ARG A 103 15.83 2.29 5.77
N THR A 104 15.38 1.50 6.74
CA THR A 104 15.91 0.15 7.02
C THR A 104 15.19 -0.94 6.22
N LYS A 105 13.99 -0.67 5.71
CA LYS A 105 13.09 -1.61 5.02
C LYS A 105 12.55 -2.72 5.93
N GLU A 106 12.63 -2.51 7.24
CA GLU A 106 12.17 -3.44 8.26
C GLU A 106 10.72 -3.20 8.67
N VAL A 107 10.00 -4.28 8.96
CA VAL A 107 8.67 -4.21 9.57
C VAL A 107 8.85 -3.84 11.04
N ILE A 108 8.37 -2.67 11.44
CA ILE A 108 8.48 -2.16 12.81
C ILE A 108 7.19 -2.33 13.61
N SER A 109 6.09 -2.73 12.96
CA SER A 109 4.81 -3.06 13.59
C SER A 109 3.96 -3.90 12.63
N ASP A 110 3.22 -4.85 13.19
CA ASP A 110 2.24 -5.72 12.53
C ASP A 110 0.83 -5.11 12.48
N ASN A 111 0.60 -3.96 13.14
CA ASN A 111 -0.65 -3.22 13.05
C ASN A 111 -0.50 -1.75 13.45
N PHE A 112 -0.94 -0.83 12.60
CA PHE A 112 -0.95 0.60 12.92
C PHE A 112 -2.23 1.06 13.63
N ILE A 113 -3.29 0.24 13.66
CA ILE A 113 -4.52 0.49 14.41
C ILE A 113 -4.38 -0.16 15.78
N LYS A 114 -4.55 0.63 16.85
CA LYS A 114 -4.20 0.21 18.22
C LYS A 114 -5.39 0.07 19.17
N ASP A 115 -6.57 0.50 18.75
CA ASP A 115 -7.77 0.55 19.59
C ASP A 115 -8.78 -0.57 19.31
N GLY A 116 -8.43 -1.53 18.45
CA GLY A 116 -9.30 -2.65 18.08
C GLY A 116 -10.26 -2.34 16.93
N THR A 117 -10.28 -1.12 16.41
CA THR A 117 -11.16 -0.72 15.29
C THR A 117 -10.89 -1.53 14.02
N GLU A 118 -9.72 -2.16 13.87
CA GLU A 118 -9.42 -3.01 12.71
C GLU A 118 -10.45 -4.14 12.51
N LYS A 119 -11.12 -4.57 13.59
CA LYS A 119 -12.17 -5.59 13.58
C LYS A 119 -13.47 -5.10 12.93
N ASP A 120 -13.68 -3.78 12.87
CA ASP A 120 -14.85 -3.15 12.24
C ASP A 120 -14.65 -2.93 10.73
N ILE A 121 -13.42 -3.12 10.23
CA ILE A 121 -13.04 -2.95 8.83
C ILE A 121 -13.17 -4.31 8.14
N THR A 122 -14.18 -4.45 7.29
CA THR A 122 -14.48 -5.73 6.63
C THR A 122 -13.54 -6.00 5.47
N ILE A 123 -13.33 -5.02 4.59
CA ILE A 123 -12.42 -5.12 3.44
C ILE A 123 -11.71 -3.77 3.25
N PRO A 124 -10.50 -3.58 3.79
CA PRO A 124 -9.74 -2.37 3.53
C PRO A 124 -9.42 -2.26 2.02
N TYR A 125 -9.66 -1.08 1.44
CA TYR A 125 -9.60 -0.90 -0.02
C TYR A 125 -8.80 0.32 -0.49
N GLY A 126 -8.61 1.28 0.39
CA GLY A 126 -7.83 2.49 0.17
C GLY A 126 -7.11 2.90 1.45
N ILE A 127 -5.93 3.49 1.29
CA ILE A 127 -5.14 4.08 2.37
C ILE A 127 -4.49 5.37 1.90
N ALA A 128 -4.53 6.40 2.74
CA ALA A 128 -3.83 7.66 2.57
C ALA A 128 -3.40 8.22 3.92
N VAL A 129 -2.37 9.07 3.96
CA VAL A 129 -1.96 9.77 5.18
C VAL A 129 -1.97 11.26 4.90
N HIS A 130 -2.61 12.04 5.76
CA HIS A 130 -2.66 13.50 5.61
C HIS A 130 -1.25 14.07 5.72
N PRO A 131 -0.81 14.90 4.74
CA PRO A 131 0.59 15.32 4.66
C PRO A 131 1.03 16.22 5.81
N GLU A 132 0.11 16.96 6.44
CA GLU A 132 0.43 17.87 7.55
C GLU A 132 0.22 17.26 8.95
N THR A 133 -0.87 16.52 9.16
CA THR A 133 -1.24 16.02 10.49
C THR A 133 -0.73 14.60 10.76
N GLY A 134 -0.38 13.85 9.72
CA GLY A 134 -0.05 12.42 9.86
C GLY A 134 -1.26 11.53 10.16
N ASP A 135 -2.49 12.07 10.10
CA ASP A 135 -3.70 11.26 10.27
C ASP A 135 -3.80 10.22 9.14
N ILE A 136 -4.11 8.98 9.51
CA ILE A 136 -4.16 7.84 8.61
C ILE A 136 -5.62 7.58 8.24
N PHE A 137 -5.90 7.52 6.94
CA PHE A 137 -7.23 7.28 6.41
C PHE A 137 -7.29 5.90 5.79
N VAL A 138 -8.30 5.11 6.16
CA VAL A 138 -8.55 3.78 5.60
C VAL A 138 -9.99 3.71 5.11
N THR A 139 -10.19 3.24 3.89
CA THR A 139 -11.54 3.00 3.35
C THR A 139 -11.90 1.52 3.44
N ASP A 140 -13.15 1.24 3.76
CA ASP A 140 -13.72 -0.10 3.85
C ASP A 140 -14.76 -0.29 2.74
N ALA A 141 -14.51 -1.23 1.84
CA ALA A 141 -15.40 -1.55 0.72
C ALA A 141 -16.55 -2.50 1.11
N LYS A 142 -16.55 -3.04 2.32
CA LYS A 142 -17.54 -4.01 2.84
C LYS A 142 -17.65 -5.28 2.02
N ASN A 143 -18.40 -5.26 0.93
CA ASN A 143 -18.68 -6.40 0.06
C ASN A 143 -18.58 -6.05 -1.44
N TYR A 144 -17.99 -4.89 -1.78
CA TYR A 144 -17.88 -4.37 -3.15
C TYR A 144 -19.21 -4.01 -3.83
N VAL A 145 -20.29 -3.84 -3.06
CA VAL A 145 -21.62 -3.49 -3.60
C VAL A 145 -22.27 -2.41 -2.76
N SER A 146 -22.29 -2.59 -1.43
CA SER A 146 -22.90 -1.64 -0.52
C SER A 146 -22.00 -0.44 -0.25
N SER A 147 -22.60 0.60 0.27
CA SER A 147 -21.87 1.78 0.73
C SER A 147 -20.82 1.42 1.77
N GLY A 148 -19.63 1.96 1.57
CA GLY A 148 -18.49 1.74 2.43
C GLY A 148 -18.41 2.70 3.62
N THR A 149 -17.28 2.63 4.30
CA THR A 149 -16.94 3.50 5.41
C THR A 149 -15.54 4.08 5.21
N LEU A 150 -15.37 5.37 5.49
CA LEU A 150 -14.06 6.00 5.65
C LEU A 150 -13.76 6.10 7.14
N TYR A 151 -12.59 5.62 7.55
CA TYR A 151 -12.06 5.73 8.89
C TYR A 151 -10.89 6.71 8.90
N CYS A 152 -10.82 7.56 9.93
CA CYS A 152 -9.68 8.42 10.22
C CYS A 152 -9.07 8.01 11.56
N PHE A 153 -7.77 7.75 11.56
CA PHE A 153 -6.98 7.44 12.73
C PHE A 153 -5.96 8.55 12.96
N SER A 154 -5.62 8.84 14.21
CA SER A 154 -4.46 9.67 14.54
C SER A 154 -3.18 8.99 14.06
N GLN A 155 -2.09 9.76 13.97
CA GLN A 155 -0.75 9.20 13.71
C GLN A 155 -0.35 8.08 14.70
N ASP A 156 -0.90 8.11 15.93
CA ASP A 156 -0.64 7.10 16.97
C ASP A 156 -1.48 5.82 16.84
N GLY A 157 -2.43 5.76 15.90
CA GLY A 157 -3.23 4.56 15.61
C GLY A 157 -4.60 4.48 16.29
N TYR A 158 -5.12 5.57 16.86
CA TYR A 158 -6.42 5.63 17.51
C TYR A 158 -7.46 6.28 16.60
N LYS A 159 -8.67 5.71 16.51
CA LYS A 159 -9.76 6.24 15.70
C LYS A 159 -10.17 7.62 16.21
N LYS A 160 -10.18 8.59 15.30
CA LYS A 160 -10.70 9.95 15.53
C LYS A 160 -12.17 10.02 15.18
N TRP A 161 -12.54 9.48 14.02
CA TRP A 161 -13.91 9.45 13.52
C TRP A 161 -14.03 8.44 12.37
N SER A 162 -15.28 8.11 12.02
CA SER A 162 -15.61 7.42 10.78
C SER A 162 -16.87 8.02 10.16
N VAL A 163 -17.03 7.83 8.85
CA VAL A 163 -18.20 8.32 8.11
C VAL A 163 -18.59 7.31 7.02
N ARG A 164 -19.89 7.13 6.83
CA ARG A 164 -20.41 6.35 5.69
C ARG A 164 -20.13 7.09 4.38
N THR A 165 -19.66 6.36 3.37
CA THR A 165 -19.36 6.91 2.04
C THR A 165 -20.42 6.47 1.03
N GLY A 166 -20.13 6.62 -0.26
CA GLY A 166 -20.78 5.85 -1.33
C GLY A 166 -20.23 4.44 -1.44
N ASP A 167 -20.51 3.79 -2.55
CA ASP A 167 -20.13 2.40 -2.81
C ASP A 167 -18.64 2.29 -3.14
N ILE A 168 -17.97 1.30 -2.55
CA ILE A 168 -16.57 0.94 -2.83
C ILE A 168 -15.57 2.13 -2.75
N PRO A 169 -15.49 2.85 -1.62
CA PRO A 169 -14.51 3.92 -1.45
C PRO A 169 -13.07 3.36 -1.59
N ALA A 170 -12.26 3.93 -2.48
CA ALA A 170 -10.95 3.36 -2.85
C ALA A 170 -9.79 4.37 -2.90
N HIS A 171 -10.10 5.64 -3.12
CA HIS A 171 -9.11 6.68 -3.43
C HIS A 171 -9.41 7.95 -2.63
N ILE A 172 -8.34 8.58 -2.15
CA ILE A 172 -8.39 9.79 -1.34
C ILE A 172 -7.40 10.78 -1.96
N THR A 173 -7.83 12.04 -2.08
CA THR A 173 -6.96 13.16 -2.45
C THR A 173 -7.09 14.25 -1.40
N PHE A 174 -5.97 14.85 -1.03
CA PHE A 174 -5.95 16.02 -0.15
C PHE A 174 -5.87 17.27 -1.02
N LEU A 175 -6.72 18.26 -0.71
CA LEU A 175 -6.68 19.56 -1.37
C LEU A 175 -5.81 20.48 -0.52
N ASN A 176 -4.82 21.11 -1.14
CA ASN A 176 -4.09 22.20 -0.50
C ASN A 176 -5.05 23.39 -0.41
N LYS A 177 -5.11 24.04 0.75
CA LYS A 177 -5.76 25.34 0.89
C LYS A 177 -4.82 26.44 0.45
#